data_AF-A0A1W9VP44-F1
#
_entry.id   AF-A0A1W9VP44-F1
#
_cell.length_a   1.000
_cell.length_b   1.000
_cell.length_c   1.000
_cell.angle_alpha   90.00
_cell.angle_beta   90.00
_cell.angle_gamma   90.00
#
_symmetry.space_group_name_H-M   'P 1'
#
loop_
_entity.id
_entity.type
_entity.pdbx_description
1 polymer ?
#
loop_
_entity_poly.entity_id
_entity_poly.type
_entity_poly.pdbx_seq_one_letter_code
_entity_poly.pdbx_strand_id
1 'polypeptide(L)'
;MKEDRILLSHGSGGKLSFNLIKKLFLSNFNNPYLKRLDDGAVLNIEGLKLAYTTDSYTVDPLFFKGGNIGELAVYGTVNDLAMCGATPLYLSCSFIIEEGFSLNLLEKIVSSMRAASAIAKVDIVTGDTKVVNKGAADKIFINTSGVGIVKEGVNISGSNAKVGDVVMINGPIGSHGIAVLSEREGLKFETEIKSDTAPLSSLVADMLEVSKDIHVLRDPTRGGLSTSLNEIALSSKVDIEINESDIPIQEEVRAACEILGYDPLYLANEGKLVAFIPSEIAPNMLKKMKKNKYGKESKIIGRVVKKSEGKVYLNTTIGGKRIVDMLTGEQLPRIC
;
A
#
# COMPACT_ATOMS: atom_id res chain seq x y z
N MET A 1 23.81 -16.07 -0.43
CA MET A 1 24.22 -16.60 -1.75
C MET A 1 23.75 -15.61 -2.81
N LYS A 2 24.52 -15.36 -3.89
CA LYS A 2 23.96 -14.72 -5.08
C LYS A 2 22.97 -15.74 -5.66
N GLU A 3 21.69 -15.47 -5.59
CA GLU A 3 20.70 -16.27 -6.30
C GLU A 3 20.78 -15.88 -7.78
N ASP A 4 21.19 -16.80 -8.65
CA ASP A 4 21.33 -16.56 -10.10
C ASP A 4 19.97 -16.57 -10.84
N ARG A 5 18.84 -16.53 -10.11
CA ARG A 5 17.48 -16.63 -10.66
C ARG A 5 16.51 -15.73 -9.90
N ILE A 6 15.50 -15.24 -10.60
CA ILE A 6 14.35 -14.57 -9.98
C ILE A 6 13.46 -15.61 -9.31
N LEU A 7 13.19 -15.39 -8.03
CA LEU A 7 12.27 -16.15 -7.19
C LEU A 7 11.00 -15.33 -6.90
N LEU A 8 9.90 -16.00 -6.53
CA LEU A 8 8.66 -15.32 -6.12
C LEU A 8 8.86 -14.35 -4.95
N SER A 9 9.77 -14.68 -4.03
CA SER A 9 10.18 -13.81 -2.92
C SER A 9 10.80 -12.47 -3.34
N HIS A 10 11.22 -12.31 -4.60
CA HIS A 10 11.62 -11.02 -5.15
C HIS A 10 10.42 -10.12 -5.47
N GLY A 11 9.21 -10.66 -5.57
CA GLY A 11 7.96 -9.92 -5.75
C GLY A 11 7.11 -9.76 -4.48
N SER A 12 7.55 -10.26 -3.32
CA SER A 12 6.74 -10.29 -2.08
C SER A 12 6.68 -8.96 -1.31
N GLY A 13 7.41 -7.93 -1.76
CA GLY A 13 7.52 -6.63 -1.06
C GLY A 13 8.34 -6.70 0.22
N GLY A 14 9.14 -7.76 0.40
CA GLY A 14 10.01 -7.93 1.57
C GLY A 14 11.47 -7.56 1.30
N LYS A 15 12.36 -8.09 2.14
CA LYS A 15 13.80 -7.81 2.10
C LYS A 15 14.47 -8.20 0.78
N LEU A 16 14.02 -9.26 0.11
CA LEU A 16 14.56 -9.67 -1.20
C LEU A 16 14.11 -8.72 -2.31
N SER A 17 12.84 -8.31 -2.33
CA SER A 17 12.32 -7.27 -3.23
C SER A 17 13.10 -5.96 -3.07
N PHE A 18 13.24 -5.47 -1.84
CA PHE A 18 14.00 -4.25 -1.53
C PHE A 18 15.44 -4.33 -2.03
N ASN A 19 16.11 -5.47 -1.81
CA ASN A 19 17.48 -5.68 -2.28
C ASN A 19 17.58 -5.73 -3.81
N LEU A 20 16.64 -6.38 -4.50
CA LEU A 20 16.61 -6.41 -5.96
C LEU A 20 16.45 -5.01 -6.54
N ILE A 21 15.49 -4.24 -6.03
CA ILE A 21 15.26 -2.84 -6.43
C ILE A 21 16.52 -2.02 -6.23
N LYS A 22 17.12 -2.06 -5.04
CA LYS A 22 18.29 -1.23 -4.72
C LYS A 22 19.54 -1.64 -5.51
N LYS A 23 19.80 -2.94 -5.67
CA LYS A 23 21.05 -3.45 -6.26
C LYS A 23 21.02 -3.56 -7.77
N LEU A 24 19.86 -3.79 -8.39
CA LEU A 24 19.71 -3.96 -9.83
C LEU A 24 19.03 -2.74 -10.46
N PHE A 25 17.77 -2.44 -10.11
CA PHE A 25 17.01 -1.42 -10.84
C PHE A 25 17.52 0.00 -10.55
N LEU A 26 17.66 0.37 -9.28
CA LEU A 26 18.10 1.70 -8.89
C LEU A 26 19.56 1.96 -9.29
N SER A 27 20.42 0.95 -9.24
CA SER A 27 21.83 1.09 -9.64
C SER A 27 21.98 1.37 -11.13
N ASN A 28 21.13 0.77 -11.97
CA ASN A 28 21.18 0.94 -13.43
C ASN A 28 20.36 2.15 -13.92
N PHE A 29 19.22 2.48 -13.29
CA PHE A 29 18.34 3.61 -13.67
C PHE A 29 18.55 4.86 -12.80
N ASN A 30 19.73 4.99 -12.22
CA ASN A 30 20.10 5.94 -11.17
C ASN A 30 19.76 7.42 -11.50
N ASN A 31 18.67 7.93 -10.92
CA ASN A 31 18.25 9.33 -11.08
C ASN A 31 17.65 9.91 -9.78
N PRO A 32 17.57 11.24 -9.62
CA PRO A 32 17.12 11.87 -8.37
C PRO A 32 15.70 11.51 -7.94
N TYR A 33 14.81 11.20 -8.88
CA TYR A 33 13.42 10.86 -8.60
C TYR A 33 13.31 9.42 -8.08
N LEU A 34 13.88 8.46 -8.81
CA LEU A 34 13.82 7.04 -8.46
C LEU A 34 14.60 6.71 -7.17
N LYS A 35 15.66 7.46 -6.86
CA LYS A 35 16.45 7.30 -5.62
C LYS A 35 15.63 7.39 -4.33
N ARG A 36 14.49 8.07 -4.37
CA ARG A 36 13.64 8.29 -3.19
C ARG A 36 12.89 7.04 -2.78
N LEU A 37 12.55 6.17 -3.74
CA LEU A 37 11.72 4.97 -3.51
C LEU A 37 10.44 5.31 -2.70
N ASP A 38 9.85 6.47 -3.00
CA ASP A 38 8.52 6.86 -2.57
C ASP A 38 7.46 6.12 -3.43
N ASP A 39 6.18 6.21 -3.08
CA ASP A 39 5.06 5.56 -3.80
C ASP A 39 4.85 6.11 -5.22
N GLY A 40 5.53 7.20 -5.56
CA GLY A 40 5.55 7.79 -6.88
C GLY A 40 6.65 8.82 -7.02
N ALA A 41 6.96 9.20 -8.26
CA ALA A 41 7.88 10.28 -8.55
C ALA A 41 7.13 11.61 -8.55
N VAL A 42 7.60 12.60 -7.79
CA VAL A 42 7.12 13.99 -7.88
C VAL A 42 8.04 14.78 -8.81
N LEU A 43 7.58 15.01 -10.03
CA LEU A 43 8.25 15.76 -11.08
C LEU A 43 7.92 17.25 -10.96
N ASN A 44 8.88 18.14 -11.25
CA ASN A 44 8.65 19.58 -11.30
C ASN A 44 8.72 20.04 -12.76
N ILE A 45 7.59 20.47 -13.30
CA ILE A 45 7.44 20.96 -14.68
C ILE A 45 7.01 22.42 -14.59
N GLU A 46 7.95 23.34 -14.84
CA GLU A 46 7.68 24.79 -14.84
C GLU A 46 7.00 25.30 -13.54
N GLY A 47 7.36 24.72 -12.38
CA GLY A 47 6.78 25.06 -11.08
C GLY A 47 5.57 24.22 -10.68
N LEU A 48 4.99 23.45 -11.62
CA LEU A 48 3.94 22.48 -11.32
C LEU A 48 4.56 21.17 -10.81
N LYS A 49 4.15 20.75 -9.61
CA LYS A 49 4.54 19.44 -9.06
C LYS A 49 3.54 18.37 -9.51
N LEU A 50 3.99 17.46 -10.36
CA LEU A 50 3.22 16.33 -10.86
C LEU A 50 3.70 15.03 -10.19
N ALA A 51 2.83 14.36 -9.45
CA ALA A 51 3.07 13.00 -9.00
C ALA A 51 2.76 12.02 -10.16
N TYR A 52 3.65 11.06 -10.36
CA TYR A 52 3.52 10.00 -11.34
C TYR A 52 3.87 8.66 -10.70
N THR A 53 2.97 7.68 -10.84
CA THR A 53 3.16 6.33 -10.29
C THR A 53 2.65 5.25 -11.24
N THR A 54 3.03 4.01 -11.00
CA THR A 54 2.52 2.84 -11.69
C THR A 54 2.61 1.60 -10.82
N ASP A 55 1.62 0.73 -10.95
CA ASP A 55 1.65 -0.59 -10.35
C ASP A 55 1.04 -1.65 -11.27
N SER A 56 1.42 -2.90 -11.05
CA SER A 56 0.90 -4.06 -11.79
C SER A 56 0.25 -5.05 -10.85
N TYR A 57 -0.97 -5.44 -11.20
CA TYR A 57 -1.87 -6.22 -10.38
C TYR A 57 -1.92 -7.65 -10.90
N THR A 58 -1.62 -8.58 -10.01
CA THR A 58 -1.45 -10.01 -10.32
C THR A 58 -2.22 -10.92 -9.36
N VAL A 59 -3.11 -10.34 -8.56
CA VAL A 59 -3.91 -11.04 -7.54
C VAL A 59 -4.52 -12.35 -8.04
N ASP A 60 -4.51 -13.36 -7.18
CA ASP A 60 -5.22 -14.62 -7.40
C ASP A 60 -5.94 -15.07 -6.12
N PRO A 61 -7.26 -15.30 -6.14
CA PRO A 61 -8.16 -15.24 -7.29
C PRO A 61 -8.45 -13.81 -7.79
N LEU A 62 -8.91 -13.69 -9.04
CA LEU A 62 -9.26 -12.39 -9.65
C LEU A 62 -10.43 -11.68 -8.97
N PHE A 63 -11.30 -12.44 -8.31
CA PHE A 63 -12.44 -11.97 -7.52
C PHE A 63 -12.33 -12.59 -6.14
N PHE A 64 -12.52 -11.78 -5.12
CA PHE A 64 -12.44 -12.18 -3.72
C PHE A 64 -13.45 -11.38 -2.89
N LYS A 65 -13.64 -11.78 -1.64
CA LYS A 65 -14.58 -11.08 -0.78
C LYS A 65 -14.13 -9.65 -0.54
N GLY A 66 -14.97 -8.69 -0.91
CA GLY A 66 -14.70 -7.26 -0.77
C GLY A 66 -13.95 -6.63 -1.93
N GLY A 67 -13.59 -7.36 -2.99
CA GLY A 67 -12.91 -6.74 -4.14
C GLY A 67 -12.65 -7.66 -5.33
N ASN A 68 -11.96 -7.11 -6.33
CA ASN A 68 -11.45 -7.85 -7.48
C ASN A 68 -10.24 -7.11 -8.07
N ILE A 69 -9.54 -7.76 -9.01
CA ILE A 69 -8.36 -7.20 -9.68
C ILE A 69 -8.62 -5.82 -10.33
N GLY A 70 -9.83 -5.56 -10.81
CA GLY A 70 -10.19 -4.27 -11.40
C GLY A 70 -10.30 -3.16 -10.36
N GLU A 71 -10.89 -3.43 -9.20
CA GLU A 71 -10.93 -2.45 -8.09
C GLU A 71 -9.53 -2.17 -7.56
N LEU A 72 -8.71 -3.21 -7.36
CA LEU A 72 -7.31 -3.06 -6.97
C LEU A 72 -6.54 -2.18 -7.96
N ALA A 73 -6.70 -2.46 -9.26
CA ALA A 73 -5.98 -1.75 -10.30
C ALA A 73 -6.26 -0.24 -10.30
N VAL A 74 -7.48 0.17 -9.94
CA VAL A 74 -7.81 1.59 -9.83
C VAL A 74 -7.37 2.14 -8.48
N TYR A 75 -7.75 1.48 -7.39
CA TYR A 75 -7.57 2.02 -6.04
C TYR A 75 -6.10 2.06 -5.62
N GLY A 76 -5.29 1.04 -5.91
CA GLY A 76 -3.87 1.02 -5.56
C GLY A 76 -3.12 2.20 -6.19
N THR A 77 -3.25 2.39 -7.51
CA THR A 77 -2.59 3.52 -8.20
C THR A 77 -3.13 4.88 -7.74
N VAL A 78 -4.42 4.98 -7.41
CA VAL A 78 -4.98 6.18 -6.78
C VAL A 78 -4.38 6.41 -5.39
N ASN A 79 -4.14 5.36 -4.62
CA ASN A 79 -3.57 5.43 -3.29
C ASN A 79 -2.11 5.88 -3.35
N ASP A 80 -1.29 5.34 -4.24
CA ASP A 80 0.09 5.78 -4.47
C ASP A 80 0.18 7.29 -4.77
N LEU A 81 -0.69 7.79 -5.66
CA LEU A 81 -0.80 9.23 -5.93
C LEU A 81 -1.18 10.02 -4.67
N ALA A 82 -2.14 9.50 -3.90
CA ALA A 82 -2.53 10.12 -2.64
C ALA A 82 -1.39 10.10 -1.62
N MET A 83 -0.57 9.05 -1.55
CA MET A 83 0.58 8.98 -0.65
C MET A 83 1.67 9.99 -1.03
N CYS A 84 1.75 10.39 -2.30
CA CYS A 84 2.56 11.53 -2.73
C CYS A 84 1.98 12.91 -2.32
N GLY A 85 0.82 12.95 -1.68
CA GLY A 85 0.07 14.18 -1.39
C GLY A 85 -0.60 14.79 -2.62
N ALA A 86 -0.73 14.01 -3.71
CA ALA A 86 -1.31 14.50 -4.94
C ALA A 86 -2.83 14.36 -4.95
N THR A 87 -3.50 15.25 -5.68
CA THR A 87 -4.86 15.00 -6.16
C THR A 87 -4.76 14.19 -7.45
N PRO A 88 -5.24 12.93 -7.47
CA PRO A 88 -5.25 12.12 -8.69
C PRO A 88 -6.07 12.81 -9.79
N LEU A 89 -5.58 12.77 -11.03
CA LEU A 89 -6.28 13.35 -12.18
C LEU A 89 -6.68 12.29 -13.20
N TYR A 90 -5.70 11.50 -13.65
CA TYR A 90 -5.90 10.57 -14.75
C TYR A 90 -5.12 9.28 -14.53
N LEU A 91 -5.70 8.18 -15.01
CA LEU A 91 -5.07 6.86 -15.08
C LEU A 91 -4.90 6.43 -16.54
N SER A 92 -3.88 5.63 -16.78
CA SER A 92 -3.77 4.73 -17.93
C SER A 92 -4.02 3.30 -17.47
N CYS A 93 -4.49 2.43 -18.38
CA CYS A 93 -4.76 1.03 -18.08
C CYS A 93 -4.27 0.10 -19.20
N SER A 94 -3.36 -0.80 -18.89
CA SER A 94 -2.82 -1.80 -19.81
C SER A 94 -3.22 -3.21 -19.36
N PHE A 95 -3.80 -4.00 -20.27
CA PHE A 95 -4.20 -5.38 -20.03
C PHE A 95 -3.25 -6.37 -20.72
N ILE A 96 -2.84 -7.41 -20.00
CA ILE A 96 -2.20 -8.61 -20.55
C ILE A 96 -3.14 -9.79 -20.28
N ILE A 97 -3.73 -10.34 -21.33
CA ILE A 97 -4.83 -11.32 -21.25
C ILE A 97 -4.37 -12.62 -21.88
N GLU A 98 -4.59 -13.74 -21.20
CA GLU A 98 -4.34 -15.07 -21.74
C GLU A 98 -5.38 -15.44 -22.81
N GLU A 99 -4.94 -16.07 -23.89
CA GLU A 99 -5.82 -16.66 -24.91
C GLU A 99 -6.82 -17.64 -24.27
N GLY A 100 -8.10 -17.48 -24.61
CA GLY A 100 -9.19 -18.30 -24.06
C GLY A 100 -9.78 -17.77 -22.75
N PHE A 101 -9.30 -16.63 -22.24
CA PHE A 101 -9.92 -15.96 -21.10
C PHE A 101 -11.38 -15.56 -21.41
N SER A 102 -12.26 -15.72 -20.42
CA SER A 102 -13.70 -15.48 -20.59
C SER A 102 -14.01 -14.00 -20.79
N LEU A 103 -14.67 -13.67 -21.91
CA LEU A 103 -15.12 -12.32 -22.19
C LEU A 103 -16.08 -11.80 -21.10
N ASN A 104 -16.93 -12.66 -20.53
CA ASN A 104 -17.82 -12.27 -19.43
C ASN A 104 -17.06 -11.88 -18.16
N LEU A 105 -15.94 -12.55 -17.87
CA LEU A 105 -15.10 -12.18 -16.73
C LEU A 105 -14.40 -10.84 -17.01
N LEU A 106 -13.90 -10.64 -18.24
CA LEU A 106 -13.31 -9.36 -18.63
C LEU A 106 -14.32 -8.20 -18.52
N GLU A 107 -15.56 -8.37 -18.98
CA GLU A 107 -16.62 -7.37 -18.86
C GLU A 107 -16.91 -7.00 -17.39
N LYS A 108 -16.90 -7.98 -16.48
CA LYS A 108 -17.07 -7.75 -15.04
C LYS A 108 -15.91 -6.94 -14.46
N ILE A 109 -14.67 -7.27 -14.83
CA ILE A 109 -13.47 -6.54 -14.41
C ILE A 109 -13.51 -5.11 -14.94
N VAL A 110 -13.77 -4.89 -16.22
CA VAL A 110 -13.84 -3.54 -16.79
C VAL A 110 -14.98 -2.73 -16.15
N SER A 111 -16.11 -3.37 -15.88
CA SER A 111 -17.24 -2.74 -15.19
C SER A 111 -16.90 -2.33 -13.75
N SER A 112 -16.13 -3.14 -13.02
CA SER A 112 -15.67 -2.81 -11.67
C SER A 112 -14.64 -1.68 -11.69
N MET A 113 -13.71 -1.66 -12.65
CA MET A 113 -12.76 -0.55 -12.86
C MET A 113 -13.48 0.77 -13.12
N ARG A 114 -14.54 0.76 -13.95
CA ARG A 114 -15.37 1.94 -14.18
C ARG A 114 -16.03 2.44 -12.90
N ALA A 115 -16.62 1.54 -12.11
CA ALA A 115 -17.24 1.89 -10.83
C ALA A 115 -16.22 2.44 -9.83
N ALA A 116 -15.05 1.81 -9.72
CA ALA A 116 -13.95 2.24 -8.89
C ALA A 116 -13.45 3.64 -9.28
N SER A 117 -13.28 3.87 -10.58
CA SER A 117 -12.85 5.17 -11.14
C SER A 117 -13.85 6.29 -10.77
N ALA A 118 -15.15 6.01 -10.87
CA ALA A 118 -16.20 6.94 -10.45
C ALA A 118 -16.18 7.23 -8.93
N ILE A 119 -15.91 6.22 -8.09
CA ILE A 119 -15.78 6.39 -6.63
C ILE A 119 -14.55 7.23 -6.28
N ALA A 120 -13.41 6.95 -6.94
CA ALA A 120 -12.15 7.67 -6.75
C ALA A 120 -12.14 9.06 -7.40
N LYS A 121 -13.11 9.35 -8.28
CA LYS A 121 -13.22 10.57 -9.09
C LYS A 121 -12.00 10.79 -9.99
N VAL A 122 -11.59 9.73 -10.68
CA VAL A 122 -10.48 9.73 -11.62
C VAL A 122 -10.94 9.13 -12.94
N ASP A 123 -10.41 9.61 -14.06
CA ASP A 123 -10.72 9.06 -15.38
C ASP A 123 -9.58 8.16 -15.88
N ILE A 124 -9.94 7.01 -16.46
CA ILE A 124 -9.01 6.20 -17.26
C ILE A 124 -9.02 6.77 -18.68
N VAL A 125 -7.93 7.42 -19.09
CA VAL A 125 -7.89 8.26 -20.31
C VAL A 125 -7.12 7.64 -21.48
N THR A 126 -6.36 6.58 -21.23
CA THR A 126 -5.60 5.87 -22.26
C THR A 126 -5.34 4.44 -21.82
N GLY A 127 -4.97 3.56 -22.75
CA GLY A 127 -4.69 2.18 -22.43
C GLY A 127 -4.07 1.37 -23.56
N ASP A 128 -3.74 0.13 -23.22
CA ASP A 128 -3.22 -0.87 -24.15
C ASP A 128 -3.82 -2.24 -23.86
N THR A 129 -3.92 -3.08 -24.88
CA THR A 129 -4.38 -4.47 -24.72
C THR A 129 -3.44 -5.40 -25.47
N LYS A 130 -2.97 -6.43 -24.77
CA LYS A 130 -2.20 -7.55 -25.33
C LYS A 130 -2.89 -8.86 -24.98
N VAL A 131 -3.03 -9.72 -25.98
CA VAL A 131 -3.43 -11.11 -25.81
C VAL A 131 -2.19 -11.99 -26.02
N VAL A 132 -1.88 -12.83 -25.05
CA VAL A 132 -0.74 -13.75 -25.09
C VAL A 132 -1.22 -15.19 -25.24
N ASN A 133 -0.35 -16.06 -25.75
CA ASN A 133 -0.66 -17.48 -25.89
C ASN A 133 -1.08 -18.10 -24.56
N LYS A 134 -1.88 -19.15 -24.63
CA LYS A 134 -2.24 -19.97 -23.46
C LYS A 134 -0.99 -20.42 -22.69
N GLY A 135 -1.01 -20.26 -21.37
CA GLY A 135 0.08 -20.57 -20.45
C GLY A 135 1.18 -19.51 -20.35
N ALA A 136 1.13 -18.43 -21.14
CA ALA A 136 2.12 -17.34 -21.07
C ALA A 136 1.81 -16.27 -20.01
N ALA A 137 0.55 -16.17 -19.59
CA ALA A 137 0.09 -15.42 -18.43
C ALA A 137 -0.96 -16.26 -17.70
N ASP A 138 -1.07 -16.13 -16.38
CA ASP A 138 -2.18 -16.75 -15.66
C ASP A 138 -3.41 -15.83 -15.73
N LYS A 139 -4.34 -16.16 -16.62
CA LYS A 139 -5.61 -15.44 -16.83
C LYS A 139 -5.43 -14.01 -17.33
N ILE A 140 -5.21 -13.05 -16.44
CA ILE A 140 -5.14 -11.62 -16.76
C ILE A 140 -4.27 -10.87 -15.75
N PHE A 141 -3.40 -9.99 -16.27
CA PHE A 141 -2.67 -9.00 -15.48
C PHE A 141 -3.07 -7.60 -15.95
N ILE A 142 -3.13 -6.66 -15.00
CA ILE A 142 -3.48 -5.27 -15.27
C ILE A 142 -2.34 -4.41 -14.78
N ASN A 143 -1.84 -3.50 -15.61
CA ASN A 143 -1.01 -2.40 -15.17
C ASN A 143 -1.83 -1.12 -15.23
N THR A 144 -1.73 -0.29 -14.20
CA THR A 144 -2.21 1.08 -14.24
C THR A 144 -1.06 2.00 -13.91
N SER A 145 -1.04 3.15 -14.59
CA SER A 145 -0.17 4.26 -14.23
C SER A 145 -1.03 5.49 -14.03
N GLY A 146 -0.70 6.31 -13.04
CA GLY A 146 -1.49 7.46 -12.66
C GLY A 146 -0.69 8.74 -12.61
N VAL A 147 -1.33 9.86 -12.94
CA VAL A 147 -0.81 11.21 -12.75
C VAL A 147 -1.71 12.03 -11.83
N GLY A 148 -1.10 12.85 -10.99
CA GLY A 148 -1.80 13.75 -10.08
C GLY A 148 -1.02 15.03 -9.79
N ILE A 149 -1.69 16.07 -9.31
CA ILE A 149 -1.05 17.34 -8.96
C ILE A 149 -0.80 17.42 -7.46
N VAL A 150 0.43 17.72 -7.07
CA VAL A 150 0.80 18.00 -5.67
C VAL A 150 0.67 19.50 -5.43
N LYS A 151 -0.14 19.88 -4.44
CA LYS A 151 -0.37 21.29 -4.09
C LYS A 151 0.92 21.95 -3.56
N GLU A 152 1.07 23.24 -3.82
CA GLU A 152 2.18 24.02 -3.28
C GLU A 152 2.23 23.93 -1.74
N GLY A 153 3.45 23.82 -1.19
CA GLY A 153 3.69 23.63 0.25
C GLY A 153 3.57 22.19 0.74
N VAL A 154 3.09 21.25 -0.08
CA VAL A 154 3.12 19.82 0.26
C VAL A 154 4.49 19.22 -0.11
N ASN A 155 5.07 18.48 0.84
CA ASN A 155 6.35 17.78 0.69
C ASN A 155 6.32 16.47 1.49
N ILE A 156 5.52 15.52 1.03
CA ILE A 156 5.42 14.18 1.64
C ILE A 156 6.47 13.25 1.01
N SER A 157 7.13 12.43 1.83
CA SER A 157 8.14 11.45 1.39
C SER A 157 8.45 10.44 2.49
N GLY A 158 8.78 9.21 2.14
CA GLY A 158 9.30 8.19 3.06
C GLY A 158 10.62 8.58 3.77
N SER A 159 11.32 9.60 3.28
CA SER A 159 12.55 10.14 3.89
C SER A 159 12.31 11.29 4.89
N ASN A 160 11.07 11.72 5.10
CA ASN A 160 10.78 12.93 5.85
C ASN A 160 10.37 12.71 7.32
N ALA A 161 10.32 11.47 7.82
CA ALA A 161 9.95 11.22 9.22
C ALA A 161 10.95 11.89 10.18
N LYS A 162 10.43 12.55 11.22
CA LYS A 162 11.24 13.29 12.20
C LYS A 162 10.97 12.79 13.61
N VAL A 163 11.98 12.91 14.46
CA VAL A 163 11.85 12.63 15.90
C VAL A 163 10.73 13.50 16.48
N GLY A 164 9.82 12.88 17.23
CA GLY A 164 8.63 13.54 17.77
C GLY A 164 7.36 13.32 16.95
N ASP A 165 7.47 12.89 15.68
CA ASP A 165 6.29 12.51 14.90
C ASP A 165 5.54 11.36 15.56
N VAL A 166 4.21 11.44 15.54
CA VAL A 166 3.36 10.29 15.84
C VAL A 166 3.14 9.47 14.57
N VAL A 167 2.98 8.17 14.75
CA VAL A 167 2.62 7.22 13.69
C VAL A 167 1.14 6.93 13.78
N MET A 168 0.41 7.16 12.69
CA MET A 168 -1.04 6.99 12.61
C MET A 168 -1.40 6.02 11.49
N ILE A 169 -2.48 5.26 11.67
CA ILE A 169 -3.13 4.49 10.60
C ILE A 169 -4.63 4.79 10.55
N ASN A 170 -5.28 4.48 9.43
CA ASN A 170 -6.69 4.82 9.18
C ASN A 170 -7.71 3.74 9.57
N GLY A 171 -7.29 2.57 10.06
CA GLY A 171 -8.20 1.52 10.55
C GLY A 171 -7.53 0.16 10.70
N PRO A 172 -8.32 -0.92 10.88
CA PRO A 172 -7.81 -2.27 11.11
C PRO A 172 -6.91 -2.79 9.99
N ILE A 173 -5.85 -3.53 10.30
CA ILE A 173 -4.92 -4.08 9.29
C ILE A 173 -5.12 -5.59 9.06
N GLY A 174 -4.60 -6.08 7.94
CA GLY A 174 -4.48 -7.51 7.59
C GLY A 174 -5.69 -8.11 6.89
N SER A 175 -6.79 -7.37 6.75
CA SER A 175 -8.05 -7.89 6.19
C SER A 175 -7.92 -8.33 4.73
N HIS A 176 -7.21 -7.59 3.86
CA HIS A 176 -7.04 -7.97 2.46
C HIS A 176 -6.24 -9.27 2.30
N GLY A 177 -5.10 -9.37 2.99
CA GLY A 177 -4.29 -10.59 3.01
C GLY A 177 -5.10 -11.85 3.33
N ILE A 178 -5.89 -11.80 4.41
CA ILE A 178 -6.74 -12.92 4.81
C ILE A 178 -7.92 -13.13 3.85
N ALA A 179 -8.56 -12.07 3.35
CA ALA A 179 -9.70 -12.22 2.45
C ALA A 179 -9.34 -12.95 1.15
N VAL A 180 -8.20 -12.58 0.53
CA VAL A 180 -7.72 -13.23 -0.70
C VAL A 180 -7.31 -14.68 -0.42
N LEU A 181 -6.58 -14.92 0.68
CA LEU A 181 -6.18 -16.28 1.06
C LEU A 181 -7.40 -17.16 1.35
N SER A 182 -8.40 -16.63 2.04
CA SER A 182 -9.62 -17.37 2.38
C SER A 182 -10.37 -17.82 1.14
N GLU A 183 -10.45 -16.94 0.13
CA GLU A 183 -11.07 -17.28 -1.15
C GLU A 183 -10.24 -18.33 -1.92
N ARG A 184 -8.91 -18.17 -1.93
CA ARG A 184 -7.99 -19.09 -2.62
C ARG A 184 -8.04 -20.51 -2.08
N GLU A 185 -8.02 -20.64 -0.75
CA GLU A 185 -7.97 -21.94 -0.05
C GLU A 185 -9.37 -22.49 0.27
N GLY A 186 -10.43 -21.76 -0.07
CA GLY A 186 -11.81 -22.14 0.24
C GLY A 186 -12.12 -22.18 1.74
N LEU A 187 -11.39 -21.41 2.55
CA LEU A 187 -11.55 -21.35 4.00
C LEU A 187 -12.86 -20.66 4.35
N LYS A 188 -13.65 -21.29 5.22
CA LYS A 188 -14.91 -20.75 5.73
C LYS A 188 -14.76 -20.45 7.21
N PHE A 189 -14.71 -19.17 7.53
CA PHE A 189 -14.84 -18.66 8.89
C PHE A 189 -16.32 -18.42 9.20
N GLU A 190 -16.70 -18.38 10.49
CA GLU A 190 -18.07 -18.09 10.91
C GLU A 190 -18.54 -16.71 10.39
N THR A 191 -17.61 -15.77 10.30
CA THR A 191 -17.80 -14.41 9.81
C THR A 191 -16.94 -14.16 8.57
N GLU A 192 -17.52 -13.51 7.56
CA GLU A 192 -16.82 -13.27 6.30
C GLU A 192 -15.82 -12.12 6.42
N ILE A 193 -14.53 -12.45 6.30
CA ILE A 193 -13.46 -11.45 6.18
C ILE A 193 -13.47 -10.91 4.76
N LYS A 194 -13.60 -9.58 4.64
CA LYS A 194 -13.60 -8.86 3.36
C LYS A 194 -12.31 -8.06 3.24
N SER A 195 -11.79 -7.98 2.02
CA SER A 195 -10.71 -7.06 1.69
C SER A 195 -11.12 -5.64 2.02
N ASP A 196 -10.14 -4.87 2.48
CA ASP A 196 -10.27 -3.45 2.77
C ASP A 196 -10.04 -2.55 1.55
N THR A 197 -9.95 -3.12 0.34
CA THR A 197 -9.60 -2.37 -0.87
C THR A 197 -10.51 -1.15 -1.06
N ALA A 198 -9.88 0.02 -1.11
CA ALA A 198 -10.58 1.29 -1.14
C ALA A 198 -9.68 2.45 -1.59
N PRO A 199 -10.25 3.49 -2.22
CA PRO A 199 -9.51 4.70 -2.59
C PRO A 199 -9.36 5.64 -1.39
N LEU A 200 -8.12 6.02 -1.10
CA LEU A 200 -7.74 6.88 0.02
C LEU A 200 -7.56 8.34 -0.36
N SER A 201 -7.68 8.70 -1.63
CA SER A 201 -7.53 10.08 -2.13
C SER A 201 -8.40 11.08 -1.37
N SER A 202 -9.66 10.71 -1.08
CA SER A 202 -10.57 11.56 -0.29
C SER A 202 -10.14 11.72 1.18
N LEU A 203 -9.57 10.68 1.78
CA LEU A 203 -9.06 10.72 3.15
C LEU A 203 -7.81 11.60 3.22
N VAL A 204 -6.89 11.45 2.28
CA VAL A 204 -5.69 12.29 2.21
C VAL A 204 -6.05 13.75 1.91
N ALA A 205 -7.04 14.01 1.05
CA ALA A 205 -7.54 15.36 0.82
C ALA A 205 -8.06 15.99 2.13
N ASP A 206 -8.85 15.25 2.91
CA ASP A 206 -9.30 15.66 4.23
C ASP A 206 -8.14 15.93 5.20
N MET A 207 -7.06 15.13 5.16
CA MET A 207 -5.87 15.35 5.98
C MET A 207 -5.13 16.64 5.58
N LEU A 208 -4.97 16.88 4.28
CA LEU A 208 -4.30 18.07 3.74
C LEU A 208 -5.10 19.36 3.97
N GLU A 209 -6.41 19.28 4.20
CA GLU A 209 -7.22 20.42 4.68
C GLU A 209 -6.86 20.85 6.10
N VAL A 210 -6.41 19.92 6.95
CA VAL A 210 -6.00 20.21 8.34
C VAL A 210 -4.61 20.84 8.35
N SER A 211 -3.66 20.24 7.64
CA SER A 211 -2.29 20.72 7.55
C SER A 211 -1.57 20.17 6.34
N LYS A 212 -0.69 20.98 5.75
CA LYS A 212 0.29 20.54 4.73
C LYS A 212 1.55 19.92 5.36
N ASP A 213 1.74 20.09 6.66
CA ASP A 213 2.88 19.57 7.42
C ASP A 213 2.68 18.10 7.80
N ILE A 214 2.44 17.28 6.77
CA ILE A 214 2.43 15.82 6.84
C ILE A 214 3.80 15.39 6.34
N HIS A 215 4.56 14.68 7.18
CA HIS A 215 5.93 14.31 6.80
C HIS A 215 5.93 13.11 5.85
N VAL A 216 5.21 12.06 6.22
CA VAL A 216 5.16 10.80 5.45
C VAL A 216 3.72 10.35 5.32
N LEU A 217 3.37 9.85 4.14
CA LEU A 217 2.28 8.93 3.89
C LEU A 217 2.86 7.73 3.13
N ARG A 218 2.33 6.55 3.40
CA ARG A 218 2.66 5.30 2.73
C ARG A 218 1.46 4.36 2.87
N ASP A 219 1.10 3.60 1.86
CA ASP A 219 0.11 2.53 1.97
C ASP A 219 0.80 1.18 2.27
N PRO A 220 0.37 0.44 3.32
CA PRO A 220 1.03 -0.79 3.72
C PRO A 220 0.53 -1.99 2.90
N THR A 221 0.85 -2.00 1.60
CA THR A 221 0.53 -3.07 0.64
C THR A 221 1.43 -4.29 0.88
N ARG A 222 2.30 -4.67 -0.06
CA ARG A 222 3.14 -5.86 0.08
C ARG A 222 4.15 -5.71 1.22
N GLY A 223 4.29 -6.77 2.03
CA GLY A 223 5.08 -6.75 3.25
C GLY A 223 4.41 -6.07 4.45
N GLY A 224 3.20 -5.54 4.25
CA GLY A 224 2.32 -5.00 5.29
C GLY A 224 2.89 -3.79 6.04
N LEU A 225 2.26 -3.47 7.16
CA LEU A 225 2.65 -2.35 8.04
C LEU A 225 4.12 -2.47 8.46
N SER A 226 4.58 -3.68 8.73
CA SER A 226 5.96 -3.95 9.14
C SER A 226 6.98 -3.43 8.13
N THR A 227 6.84 -3.83 6.86
CA THR A 227 7.84 -3.50 5.85
C THR A 227 7.80 -2.01 5.52
N SER A 228 6.61 -1.42 5.39
CA SER A 228 6.46 0.03 5.19
C SER A 228 7.12 0.85 6.29
N LEU A 229 6.93 0.49 7.58
CA LEU A 229 7.58 1.19 8.68
C LEU A 229 9.11 1.05 8.62
N ASN A 230 9.62 -0.12 8.25
CA ASN A 230 11.06 -0.33 8.11
C ASN A 230 11.66 0.46 6.95
N GLU A 231 10.98 0.54 5.81
CA GLU A 231 11.41 1.38 4.68
C GLU A 231 11.48 2.85 5.07
N ILE A 232 10.49 3.34 5.81
CA ILE A 232 10.44 4.73 6.30
C ILE A 232 11.55 4.97 7.33
N ALA A 233 11.74 4.06 8.29
CA ALA A 233 12.80 4.13 9.30
C ALA A 233 14.19 4.24 8.65
N LEU A 234 14.48 3.39 7.66
CA LEU A 234 15.74 3.39 6.92
C LEU A 234 15.91 4.66 6.07
N SER A 235 14.86 5.06 5.35
CA SER A 235 14.91 6.20 4.43
C SER A 235 15.02 7.54 5.16
N SER A 236 14.38 7.65 6.33
CA SER A 236 14.42 8.83 7.19
C SER A 236 15.56 8.81 8.21
N LYS A 237 16.27 7.68 8.37
CA LYS A 237 17.34 7.46 9.36
C LYS A 237 16.86 7.73 10.79
N VAL A 238 15.76 7.08 11.16
CA VAL A 238 15.12 7.21 12.47
C VAL A 238 14.68 5.86 13.01
N ASP A 239 14.60 5.74 14.33
CA ASP A 239 13.93 4.61 14.97
C ASP A 239 12.46 4.92 15.24
N ILE A 240 11.61 3.93 15.04
CA ILE A 240 10.17 3.99 15.23
C ILE A 240 9.78 3.03 16.35
N GLU A 241 8.91 3.47 17.25
CA GLU A 241 8.29 2.63 18.26
C GLU A 241 6.78 2.60 18.05
N ILE A 242 6.22 1.40 17.93
CA ILE A 242 4.78 1.14 17.85
C ILE A 242 4.32 0.31 19.05
N ASN A 243 3.06 0.47 19.45
CA ASN A 243 2.47 -0.24 20.56
C ASN A 243 1.48 -1.28 20.04
N GLU A 244 1.67 -2.54 20.43
CA GLU A 244 0.85 -3.66 19.98
C GLU A 244 -0.64 -3.49 20.31
N SER A 245 -0.96 -2.95 21.50
CA SER A 245 -2.34 -2.69 21.94
C SER A 245 -3.06 -1.62 21.13
N ASP A 246 -2.31 -0.73 20.48
CA ASP A 246 -2.88 0.40 19.75
C ASP A 246 -3.18 0.04 18.29
N ILE A 247 -2.64 -1.06 17.77
CA ILE A 247 -2.81 -1.50 16.39
C ILE A 247 -4.17 -2.21 16.27
N PRO A 248 -5.16 -1.61 15.58
CA PRO A 248 -6.45 -2.24 15.35
C PRO A 248 -6.30 -3.44 14.41
N ILE A 249 -6.85 -4.57 14.82
CA ILE A 249 -6.95 -5.81 14.02
C ILE A 249 -8.35 -6.36 14.31
N GLN A 250 -9.11 -6.70 13.27
CA GLN A 250 -10.43 -7.33 13.43
C GLN A 250 -10.29 -8.68 14.13
N GLU A 251 -11.26 -9.06 14.97
CA GLU A 251 -11.20 -10.31 15.74
C GLU A 251 -11.10 -11.53 14.82
N GLU A 252 -11.84 -11.50 13.71
CA GLU A 252 -11.84 -12.52 12.67
C GLU A 252 -10.47 -12.66 11.99
N VAL A 253 -9.84 -11.53 11.68
CA VAL A 253 -8.50 -11.49 11.08
C VAL A 253 -7.48 -12.03 12.07
N ARG A 254 -7.59 -11.66 13.35
CA ARG A 254 -6.72 -12.18 14.42
C ARG A 254 -6.85 -13.69 14.55
N ALA A 255 -8.09 -14.20 14.64
CA ALA A 255 -8.35 -15.63 14.74
C ALA A 255 -7.81 -16.41 13.52
N ALA A 256 -8.02 -15.89 12.31
CA ALA A 256 -7.48 -16.48 11.10
C ALA A 256 -5.94 -16.49 11.10
N CYS A 257 -5.31 -15.38 11.50
CA CYS A 257 -3.85 -15.29 11.63
C CYS A 257 -3.30 -16.30 12.64
N GLU A 258 -3.96 -16.48 13.79
CA GLU A 258 -3.56 -17.44 14.82
C GLU A 258 -3.64 -18.89 14.30
N ILE A 259 -4.73 -19.25 13.61
CA ILE A 259 -4.92 -20.60 13.05
C ILE A 259 -3.90 -20.90 11.95
N LEU A 260 -3.64 -19.91 11.09
CA LEU A 260 -2.80 -20.07 9.89
C LEU A 260 -1.32 -19.78 10.14
N GLY A 261 -0.96 -19.27 11.33
CA GLY A 261 0.40 -18.93 11.69
C GLY A 261 0.95 -17.67 11.01
N TYR A 262 0.09 -16.72 10.64
CA TYR A 262 0.49 -15.43 10.07
C TYR A 262 0.59 -14.35 11.15
N ASP A 263 1.51 -13.40 10.97
CA ASP A 263 1.55 -12.17 11.76
C ASP A 263 0.87 -11.05 10.94
N PRO A 264 -0.23 -10.44 11.46
CA PRO A 264 -1.02 -9.45 10.72
C PRO A 264 -0.23 -8.19 10.36
N LEU A 265 0.90 -7.91 11.02
CA LEU A 265 1.78 -6.79 10.66
C LEU A 265 2.40 -6.94 9.27
N TYR A 266 2.48 -8.16 8.73
CA TYR A 266 3.11 -8.45 7.45
C TYR A 266 2.10 -8.68 6.32
N LEU A 267 0.82 -8.73 6.65
CA LEU A 267 -0.25 -8.93 5.68
C LEU A 267 -0.55 -7.64 4.93
N ALA A 268 -0.79 -7.80 3.63
CA ALA A 268 -1.09 -6.69 2.74
C ALA A 268 -2.45 -6.05 3.03
N ASN A 269 -2.51 -4.75 2.80
CA ASN A 269 -3.67 -3.88 2.96
C ASN A 269 -3.86 -3.06 1.69
N GLU A 270 -5.10 -2.92 1.22
CA GLU A 270 -5.39 -2.26 -0.07
C GLU A 270 -6.33 -1.05 0.08
N GLY A 271 -6.57 -0.64 1.33
CA GLY A 271 -7.31 0.57 1.69
C GLY A 271 -6.83 1.13 3.02
N LYS A 272 -5.52 1.03 3.29
CA LYS A 272 -4.89 1.59 4.48
C LYS A 272 -3.75 2.53 4.12
N LEU A 273 -3.46 3.43 5.04
CA LEU A 273 -2.28 4.28 5.02
C LEU A 273 -1.62 4.27 6.40
N VAL A 274 -0.32 4.53 6.41
CA VAL A 274 0.45 4.94 7.57
C VAL A 274 0.92 6.37 7.37
N ALA A 275 0.74 7.21 8.39
CA ALA A 275 1.06 8.63 8.36
C ALA A 275 1.99 9.02 9.51
N PHE A 276 2.96 9.89 9.21
CA PHE A 276 3.89 10.46 10.18
C PHE A 276 3.60 11.94 10.30
N ILE A 277 3.15 12.33 11.49
CA ILE A 277 2.49 13.62 11.73
C ILE A 277 3.15 14.29 12.94
N PRO A 278 3.48 15.60 12.89
CA PRO A 278 3.90 16.35 14.07
C PRO A 278 2.90 16.21 15.22
N SER A 279 3.42 15.98 16.42
CA SER A 279 2.60 15.66 17.60
C SER A 279 1.55 16.72 17.93
N GLU A 280 1.84 17.98 17.60
CA GLU A 280 1.02 19.16 17.88
C GLU A 280 -0.26 19.18 17.03
N ILE A 281 -0.21 18.68 15.79
CA ILE A 281 -1.36 18.67 14.87
C ILE A 281 -2.10 17.33 14.87
N ALA A 282 -1.49 16.28 15.42
CA ALA A 282 -2.03 14.92 15.41
C ALA A 282 -3.46 14.77 15.99
N PRO A 283 -3.85 15.44 17.10
CA PRO A 283 -5.22 15.33 17.62
C PRO A 283 -6.27 15.86 16.63
N ASN A 284 -5.98 16.97 15.96
CA ASN A 284 -6.88 17.57 14.96
C ASN A 284 -6.92 16.70 13.70
N MET A 285 -5.77 16.17 13.28
CA MET A 285 -5.67 15.23 12.16
C MET A 285 -6.53 13.99 12.41
N LEU A 286 -6.38 13.36 13.58
CA LEU A 286 -7.15 12.17 13.96
C LEU A 286 -8.65 12.45 13.99
N LYS A 287 -9.06 13.60 14.53
CA LYS A 287 -10.47 14.01 14.56
C LYS A 287 -11.05 14.18 13.16
N LYS A 288 -10.28 14.74 12.21
CA LYS A 288 -10.71 14.89 10.81
C LYS A 288 -10.78 13.53 10.11
N MET A 289 -9.75 12.69 10.23
CA MET A 289 -9.73 11.35 9.62
C MET A 289 -10.94 10.51 10.07
N LYS A 290 -11.30 10.55 11.36
CA LYS A 290 -12.46 9.82 11.90
C LYS A 290 -13.83 10.25 11.35
N LYS A 291 -13.93 11.44 10.74
CA LYS A 291 -15.15 11.88 10.04
C LYS A 291 -15.24 11.32 8.62
N ASN A 292 -14.11 10.94 8.02
CA ASN A 292 -14.09 10.32 6.71
C ASN A 292 -14.47 8.83 6.81
N LYS A 293 -15.22 8.33 5.83
CA LYS A 293 -15.69 6.94 5.83
C LYS A 293 -14.54 5.91 5.81
N TYR A 294 -13.39 6.25 5.22
CA TYR A 294 -12.20 5.41 5.15
C TYR A 294 -11.24 5.59 6.34
N GLY A 295 -11.56 6.48 7.28
CA GLY A 295 -10.74 6.79 8.45
C GLY A 295 -11.47 6.67 9.79
N LYS A 296 -12.69 6.12 9.82
CA LYS A 296 -13.53 6.04 11.03
C LYS A 296 -12.81 5.42 12.24
N GLU A 297 -11.97 4.44 11.98
CA GLU A 297 -11.23 3.67 12.99
C GLU A 297 -9.76 4.10 13.10
N SER A 298 -9.43 5.32 12.64
CA SER A 298 -8.06 5.82 12.71
C SER A 298 -7.53 5.79 14.15
N LYS A 299 -6.25 5.44 14.29
CA LYS A 299 -5.54 5.40 15.56
C LYS A 299 -4.11 5.89 15.42
N ILE A 300 -3.60 6.50 16.49
CA ILE A 300 -2.17 6.68 16.70
C ILE A 300 -1.65 5.35 17.26
N ILE A 301 -0.64 4.78 16.62
CA ILE A 301 -0.08 3.46 16.97
C ILE A 301 1.34 3.55 17.52
N GLY A 302 1.98 4.72 17.46
CA GLY A 302 3.40 4.82 17.78
C GLY A 302 3.97 6.22 17.59
N ARG A 303 5.30 6.31 17.60
CA ARG A 303 6.05 7.55 17.41
C ARG A 303 7.46 7.29 16.88
N VAL A 304 8.08 8.33 16.32
CA VAL A 304 9.50 8.36 15.99
C VAL A 304 10.30 8.83 17.20
N VAL A 305 11.26 8.01 17.66
CA VAL A 305 11.89 8.22 18.97
C VAL A 305 13.29 8.81 18.93
N LYS A 306 14.08 8.54 17.89
CA LYS A 306 15.44 9.10 17.75
C LYS A 306 15.96 9.00 16.32
N LYS A 307 17.00 9.76 16.01
CA LYS A 307 17.82 9.56 14.80
C LYS A 307 18.71 8.33 14.99
N SER A 308 18.79 7.48 13.98
CA SER A 308 19.43 6.15 14.05
C SER A 308 19.64 5.59 12.64
N GLU A 309 20.14 4.35 12.53
CA GLU A 309 20.29 3.66 11.24
C GLU A 309 18.98 3.08 10.68
N GLY A 310 17.88 3.13 11.45
CA GLY A 310 16.55 2.72 11.00
C GLY A 310 16.10 1.38 11.57
N LYS A 311 15.46 1.39 12.74
CA LYS A 311 14.84 0.21 13.36
C LYS A 311 13.40 0.47 13.77
N VAL A 312 12.57 -0.57 13.66
CA VAL A 312 11.19 -0.55 14.17
C VAL A 312 11.11 -1.46 15.39
N TYR A 313 10.55 -0.92 16.48
CA TYR A 313 10.31 -1.65 17.71
C TYR A 313 8.81 -1.74 18.00
N LEU A 314 8.37 -2.91 18.44
CA LEU A 314 7.03 -3.14 18.96
C LEU A 314 7.09 -3.31 20.47
N ASN A 315 6.40 -2.43 21.18
CA ASN A 315 6.11 -2.57 22.60
C ASN A 315 4.93 -3.55 22.74
N THR A 316 5.19 -4.69 23.37
CA THR A 316 4.22 -5.78 23.48
C THR A 316 3.21 -5.51 24.58
N THR A 317 2.06 -6.16 24.51
CA THR A 317 0.99 -6.07 25.52
C THR A 317 1.42 -6.49 26.93
N ILE A 318 2.46 -7.32 27.05
CA ILE A 318 3.04 -7.78 28.31
C ILE A 318 4.22 -6.93 28.81
N GLY A 319 4.46 -5.76 28.20
CA GLY A 319 5.50 -4.80 28.62
C GLY A 319 6.90 -5.09 28.09
N GLY A 320 7.05 -6.05 27.18
CA GLY A 320 8.30 -6.33 26.48
C GLY A 320 8.51 -5.42 25.27
N LYS A 321 9.70 -5.47 24.68
CA LYS A 321 10.05 -4.75 23.45
C LYS A 321 10.75 -5.69 22.49
N ARG A 322 10.22 -5.84 21.27
CA ARG A 322 10.84 -6.65 20.20
C ARG A 322 11.12 -5.81 18.95
N ILE A 323 12.11 -6.22 18.18
CA ILE A 323 12.36 -5.64 16.85
C ILE A 323 11.37 -6.27 15.88
N VAL A 324 10.78 -5.44 15.03
CA VAL A 324 9.98 -5.87 13.87
C VAL A 324 10.82 -5.58 12.63
N ASP A 325 11.32 -6.62 11.97
CA ASP A 325 12.12 -6.50 10.73
C ASP A 325 11.21 -6.56 9.49
N MET A 326 11.72 -6.20 8.32
CA MET A 326 11.05 -6.41 7.05
C MET A 326 10.67 -7.88 6.85
N LEU A 327 9.61 -8.12 6.05
CA LEU A 327 9.24 -9.48 5.68
C LEU A 327 10.44 -10.23 5.08
N THR A 328 10.70 -11.43 5.58
CA THR A 328 11.69 -12.34 5.03
C THR A 328 10.99 -13.50 4.32
N GLY A 329 11.27 -13.65 3.03
CA GLY A 329 10.61 -14.66 2.20
C GLY A 329 9.27 -14.22 1.63
N GLU A 330 8.50 -15.22 1.21
CA GLU A 330 7.16 -15.07 0.66
C GLU A 330 6.16 -15.67 1.65
N GLN A 331 5.17 -14.87 2.08
CA GLN A 331 4.04 -15.38 2.87
C GLN A 331 2.86 -15.72 1.97
N LEU A 332 2.46 -14.77 1.11
CA LEU A 332 1.27 -14.89 0.28
C LEU A 332 1.63 -14.48 -1.17
N PRO A 333 1.91 -15.45 -2.07
CA PRO A 333 2.10 -15.17 -3.49
C PRO A 333 0.89 -14.45 -4.04
N ARG A 334 1.07 -13.51 -4.98
CA ARG A 334 -0.03 -12.94 -5.78
C ARG A 334 -1.17 -12.40 -4.92
N ILE A 335 -0.83 -11.63 -3.90
CA ILE A 335 -1.81 -11.03 -3.01
C ILE A 335 -2.46 -9.78 -3.63
N CYS A 336 -1.72 -9.06 -4.48
CA CYS A 336 -2.19 -7.92 -5.26
C CYS A 336 -1.79 -8.00 -6.74
#